data_AF-A0A381VGY2-F1
#
_entry.id   AF-A0A381VGY2-F1
#
_cell.length_a   1.000
_cell.length_b   1.000
_cell.length_c   1.000
_cell.angle_alpha   90.00
_cell.angle_beta   90.00
_cell.angle_gamma   90.00
#
_symmetry.space_group_name_H-M   'P 1'
#
loop_
_entity.id
_entity.type
_entity.pdbx_description
1 polymer ?
#
loop_
_entity_poly.entity_id
_entity_poly.type
_entity_poly.pdbx_seq_one_letter_code
_entity_poly.pdbx_strand_id
1 'polypeptide(L)'
;MKFDKYIKDLLYRYDCVVLPNLGAFITRNVSAKIDESNNVIYPPSKHISFNAKIVENDGLLANHIAIVENISREKAGKKIHKKILSYNKTLNNGELVKFKDVGSLSLKNDKYSFNPSNNINFLSSAFGLSEFSTSKVNKSSTDKNYNFNTYYKYAAILIIALFIGGTITTNYLNDINTSNQISYKKAEKEIEDKIQKATFVIDNPLPVIK
;
A
#
# COMPACT_ATOMS: atom_id res chain seq x y z
N MET A 1 43.39 -21.02 1.53
CA MET A 1 42.25 -20.43 2.28
C MET A 1 41.14 -20.11 1.31
N LYS A 2 39.91 -20.57 1.57
CA LYS A 2 38.74 -20.32 0.70
C LYS A 2 38.14 -18.95 1.02
N PHE A 3 38.86 -17.86 0.72
CA PHE A 3 38.49 -16.50 1.14
C PHE A 3 37.10 -16.08 0.64
N ASP A 4 36.81 -16.39 -0.63
CA ASP A 4 35.54 -16.11 -1.29
C ASP A 4 34.35 -16.74 -0.56
N LYS A 5 34.53 -17.93 0.04
CA LYS A 5 33.49 -18.61 0.81
C LYS A 5 33.11 -17.80 2.05
N TYR A 6 34.08 -17.28 2.80
CA TYR A 6 33.82 -16.50 4.01
C TYR A 6 33.11 -15.19 3.71
N ILE A 7 33.49 -14.53 2.61
CA ILE A 7 32.79 -13.32 2.14
C ILE A 7 31.34 -13.67 1.77
N LYS A 8 31.15 -14.74 0.99
CA LYS A 8 29.83 -15.23 0.60
C LYS A 8 28.94 -15.52 1.80
N ASP A 9 29.45 -16.25 2.80
CA ASP A 9 28.73 -16.63 4.00
C ASP A 9 28.32 -15.40 4.86
N LEU A 10 29.05 -14.29 4.75
CA LEU A 10 28.71 -13.03 5.42
C LEU A 10 27.70 -12.20 4.64
N LEU A 11 27.77 -12.17 3.30
CA LEU A 11 26.85 -11.40 2.45
C LEU A 11 25.39 -11.88 2.53
N TYR A 12 25.15 -13.14 2.91
CA TYR A 12 23.80 -13.63 3.22
C TYR A 12 23.21 -13.05 4.52
N ARG A 13 24.06 -12.63 5.45
CA ARG A 13 23.67 -12.25 6.83
C ARG A 13 23.80 -10.75 7.09
N TYR A 14 24.73 -10.09 6.44
CA TYR A 14 25.10 -8.71 6.71
C TYR A 14 25.04 -7.88 5.42
N ASP A 15 24.73 -6.60 5.56
CA ASP A 15 24.64 -5.69 4.43
C ASP A 15 25.97 -5.04 4.06
N CYS A 16 26.94 -5.06 4.98
CA CYS A 16 28.29 -4.55 4.77
C CYS A 16 29.31 -5.60 5.19
N VAL A 17 30.28 -5.90 4.32
CA VAL A 17 31.40 -6.78 4.62
C VAL A 17 32.69 -6.05 4.25
N VAL A 18 33.46 -5.67 5.27
CA VAL A 18 34.71 -4.92 5.09
C VAL A 18 35.87 -5.86 4.79
N LEU A 19 36.65 -5.49 3.79
CA LEU A 19 37.97 -6.01 3.45
C LEU A 19 39.02 -4.98 3.89
N PRO A 20 39.68 -5.18 5.05
CA PRO A 20 40.60 -4.18 5.61
C PRO A 20 41.69 -3.76 4.62
N ASN A 21 41.92 -2.45 4.47
CA ASN A 21 42.89 -1.87 3.53
C ASN A 21 42.60 -2.13 2.04
N LEU A 22 41.36 -2.45 1.68
CA LEU A 22 40.90 -2.56 0.29
C LEU A 22 39.57 -1.82 0.08
N GLY A 23 38.57 -2.06 0.94
CA GLY A 23 37.25 -1.45 0.83
C GLY A 23 36.17 -2.33 1.46
N ALA A 24 34.89 -2.07 1.16
CA ALA A 24 33.78 -2.89 1.62
C ALA A 24 32.84 -3.29 0.50
N PHE A 25 32.30 -4.51 0.59
CA PHE A 25 31.12 -4.90 -0.16
C PHE A 25 29.89 -4.40 0.58
N ILE A 26 29.04 -3.68 -0.14
CA ILE A 26 27.79 -3.14 0.38
C ILE A 26 26.66 -3.80 -0.41
N THR A 27 25.59 -4.16 0.27
CA THR A 27 24.42 -4.74 -0.37
C THR A 27 23.20 -3.84 -0.18
N ARG A 28 22.28 -3.91 -1.13
CA ARG A 28 20.96 -3.30 -1.02
C ARG A 28 19.91 -4.30 -1.47
N ASN A 29 18.75 -4.29 -0.82
CA ASN A 29 17.60 -5.05 -1.31
C ASN A 29 16.98 -4.31 -2.50
N VAL A 30 16.60 -5.06 -3.52
CA VAL A 30 15.93 -4.60 -4.72
C VAL A 30 14.62 -5.35 -4.81
N SER A 31 13.52 -4.61 -4.93
CA SER A 31 12.18 -5.19 -5.07
C SER A 31 12.05 -6.01 -6.34
N ALA A 32 11.05 -6.90 -6.37
CA ALA A 32 10.67 -7.62 -7.58
C ALA A 32 10.41 -6.64 -8.73
N LYS A 33 10.81 -7.01 -9.95
CA LYS A 33 10.67 -6.17 -11.14
C LYS A 33 9.98 -6.96 -12.24
N ILE A 34 9.03 -6.31 -12.91
CA ILE A 34 8.45 -6.80 -14.15
C ILE A 34 9.24 -6.15 -15.29
N ASP A 35 9.78 -6.96 -16.18
CA ASP A 35 10.34 -6.54 -17.45
C ASP A 35 9.30 -6.79 -18.55
N GLU A 36 8.59 -5.73 -18.91
CA GLU A 36 7.51 -5.77 -19.91
C GLU A 36 8.03 -6.10 -21.32
N SER A 37 9.26 -5.71 -21.65
CA SER A 37 9.85 -5.96 -22.98
C SER A 37 10.08 -7.44 -23.21
N ASN A 38 10.52 -8.15 -22.17
CA ASN A 38 10.80 -9.59 -22.21
C ASN A 38 9.65 -10.43 -21.63
N ASN A 39 8.59 -9.80 -21.11
CA ASN A 39 7.52 -10.41 -20.31
C ASN A 39 8.05 -11.30 -19.16
N VAL A 40 9.16 -10.92 -18.52
CA VAL A 40 9.77 -11.68 -17.41
C VAL A 40 9.52 -10.98 -16.09
N ILE A 41 9.16 -11.74 -15.06
CA ILE A 41 9.10 -11.25 -13.69
C ILE A 41 10.34 -11.73 -12.95
N TYR A 42 11.13 -10.78 -12.47
CA TYR A 42 12.30 -11.01 -11.63
C TYR A 42 11.91 -10.97 -10.15
N PRO A 43 12.37 -11.94 -9.34
CA PRO A 43 12.13 -11.96 -7.90
C PRO A 43 12.85 -10.79 -7.20
N PRO A 44 12.47 -10.46 -5.95
CA PRO A 44 13.26 -9.53 -5.16
C PRO A 44 14.66 -10.10 -4.95
N SER A 45 15.67 -9.24 -4.97
CA SER A 45 17.07 -9.64 -4.91
C SER A 45 17.92 -8.74 -4.02
N LYS A 46 19.12 -9.21 -3.65
CA LYS A 46 20.10 -8.41 -2.92
C LYS A 46 21.26 -8.06 -3.85
N HIS A 47 21.30 -6.80 -4.28
CA HIS A 47 22.32 -6.27 -5.19
C HIS A 47 23.58 -5.86 -4.44
N ILE A 48 24.75 -6.26 -4.94
CA ILE A 48 26.06 -5.99 -4.32
C ILE A 48 26.80 -4.87 -5.07
N SER A 49 27.40 -3.95 -4.32
CA SER A 49 28.34 -2.94 -4.81
C SER A 49 29.62 -2.95 -3.97
N PHE A 50 30.65 -2.27 -4.47
CA PHE A 50 31.92 -2.12 -3.76
C PHE A 50 32.23 -0.65 -3.51
N ASN A 51 32.69 -0.33 -2.30
CA ASN A 51 33.14 1.00 -1.93
C ASN A 51 34.53 0.94 -1.31
N ALA A 52 35.52 1.50 -2.03
CA ALA A 52 36.91 1.54 -1.58
C ALA A 52 37.15 2.49 -0.39
N LYS A 53 36.26 3.45 -0.13
CA LYS A 53 36.42 4.43 0.95
C LYS A 53 36.16 3.84 2.34
N ILE A 54 35.47 2.70 2.42
CA ILE A 54 35.14 2.03 3.68
C ILE A 54 36.27 1.06 4.00
N VAL A 55 37.24 1.51 4.80
CA VAL A 55 38.43 0.74 5.18
C VAL A 55 38.45 0.37 6.66
N GLU A 56 37.53 0.91 7.46
CA GLU A 56 37.46 0.69 8.90
C GLU A 56 37.10 -0.76 9.23
N ASN A 57 37.96 -1.43 9.98
CA ASN A 57 37.85 -2.85 10.26
C ASN A 57 36.99 -3.09 11.52
N ASP A 58 35.71 -3.41 11.32
CA ASP A 58 34.81 -3.93 12.37
C ASP A 58 35.22 -5.32 12.90
N GLY A 59 36.13 -5.98 12.19
CA GLY A 59 36.63 -7.32 12.43
C GLY A 59 35.55 -8.41 12.35
N LEU A 60 34.44 -8.16 11.67
CA LEU A 60 33.41 -9.15 11.34
C LEU A 60 34.02 -10.33 10.58
N LEU A 61 34.79 -10.03 9.53
CA LEU A 61 35.44 -11.03 8.70
C LEU A 61 36.50 -11.82 9.49
N ALA A 62 37.30 -11.12 10.30
CA ALA A 62 38.31 -11.76 11.15
C ALA A 62 37.68 -12.70 12.17
N ASN A 63 36.57 -12.29 12.78
CA ASN A 63 35.81 -13.13 13.72
C ASN A 63 35.27 -14.38 13.04
N HIS A 64 34.64 -14.21 11.88
CA HIS A 64 34.01 -15.31 11.17
C HIS A 64 35.04 -16.37 10.75
N ILE A 65 36.20 -15.94 10.23
CA ILE A 65 37.30 -16.85 9.85
C ILE A 65 37.88 -17.55 11.09
N ALA A 66 38.05 -16.82 12.21
CA ALA A 66 38.55 -17.39 13.46
C ALA A 66 37.68 -18.54 13.95
N ILE A 67 36.36 -18.37 13.92
CA ILE A 67 35.38 -19.38 14.33
C ILE A 67 35.40 -20.57 13.37
N VAL A 68 35.30 -20.33 12.05
CA VAL A 68 35.17 -21.42 11.06
C VAL A 68 36.45 -22.24 10.92
N GLU A 69 37.63 -21.60 11.04
CA GLU A 69 38.92 -22.30 10.94
C GLU A 69 39.48 -22.73 12.31
N ASN A 70 38.78 -22.45 13.42
CA ASN A 70 39.23 -22.70 14.78
C ASN A 70 40.65 -22.15 15.06
N ILE A 71 40.84 -20.86 14.80
CA ILE A 71 42.11 -20.14 15.03
C ILE A 71 41.87 -18.86 15.81
N SER A 72 42.91 -18.35 16.48
CA SER A 72 42.85 -17.04 17.13
C SER A 72 42.49 -15.92 16.13
N ARG A 73 41.76 -14.90 16.58
CA ARG A 73 41.42 -13.71 15.79
C ARG A 73 42.63 -13.01 15.19
N GLU A 74 43.75 -12.94 15.92
CA GLU A 74 44.99 -12.34 15.43
C GLU A 74 45.57 -13.12 14.23
N LYS A 75 45.62 -14.45 14.32
CA LYS A 75 46.04 -15.33 13.21
C LYS A 75 45.11 -15.19 11.99
N ALA A 76 43.79 -15.05 12.21
CA ALA A 76 42.83 -14.77 11.14
C ALA A 76 43.12 -13.41 10.48
N GLY A 77 43.36 -12.37 11.28
CA GLY A 77 43.77 -11.03 10.80
C GLY A 77 45.02 -11.07 9.92
N LYS A 78 46.07 -11.80 10.35
CA LYS A 78 47.30 -11.99 9.56
C LYS A 78 47.02 -12.68 8.22
N LYS A 79 46.15 -13.70 8.19
CA LYS A 79 45.74 -14.37 6.94
C LYS A 79 44.97 -13.45 6.00
N ILE A 80 44.03 -12.65 6.53
CA ILE A 80 43.28 -11.65 5.77
C ILE A 80 44.25 -10.64 5.16
N HIS A 81 45.12 -10.06 5.98
CA HIS A 81 46.09 -9.06 5.52
C HIS A 81 46.95 -9.58 4.37
N LYS A 82 47.53 -10.79 4.50
CA LYS A 82 48.30 -11.42 3.42
C LYS A 82 47.50 -11.59 2.14
N LYS A 83 46.21 -11.93 2.24
CA LYS A 83 45.33 -12.11 1.08
C LYS A 83 44.99 -10.77 0.41
N ILE A 84 44.70 -9.74 1.20
CA ILE A 84 44.43 -8.39 0.68
C ILE A 84 45.66 -7.80 0.00
N LEU A 85 46.87 -7.97 0.56
CA LEU A 85 48.11 -7.55 -0.09
C LEU A 85 48.27 -8.18 -1.48
N SER A 86 47.95 -9.47 -1.62
CA SER A 86 47.96 -10.14 -2.92
C SER A 86 46.95 -9.53 -3.89
N TYR A 87 45.75 -9.17 -3.44
CA TYR A 87 44.75 -8.53 -4.30
C TYR A 87 45.16 -7.13 -4.71
N ASN A 88 45.66 -6.32 -3.78
CA ASN A 88 46.16 -4.98 -4.10
C ASN A 88 47.29 -5.06 -5.15
N LYS A 89 48.20 -6.03 -5.03
CA LYS A 89 49.25 -6.24 -6.05
C LYS A 89 48.66 -6.59 -7.42
N THR A 90 47.71 -7.53 -7.48
CA THR A 90 47.02 -7.91 -8.73
C THR A 90 46.30 -6.70 -9.35
N LEU A 91 45.56 -5.94 -8.54
CA LEU A 91 44.82 -4.77 -9.01
C LEU A 91 45.74 -3.64 -9.51
N ASN A 92 46.85 -3.38 -8.80
CA ASN A 92 47.84 -2.38 -9.21
C ASN A 92 48.58 -2.77 -10.49
N ASN A 93 48.67 -4.06 -10.79
CA ASN A 93 49.19 -4.56 -12.05
C ASN A 93 48.18 -4.43 -13.21
N GLY A 94 46.98 -3.90 -12.97
CA GLY A 94 45.89 -3.80 -13.95
C GLY A 94 45.14 -5.12 -14.19
N GLU A 95 45.41 -6.14 -13.39
CA GLU A 95 44.73 -7.44 -13.46
C GLU A 95 43.42 -7.44 -12.65
N LEU A 96 42.53 -8.36 -13.00
CA LEU A 96 41.21 -8.48 -12.38
C LEU A 96 41.20 -9.52 -11.26
N VAL A 97 40.68 -9.14 -10.10
CA VAL A 97 40.48 -10.04 -8.96
C VAL A 97 39.07 -10.62 -9.02
N LYS A 98 38.96 -11.94 -9.10
CA LYS A 98 37.68 -12.66 -9.07
C LYS A 98 37.37 -13.15 -7.66
N PHE A 99 36.14 -12.90 -7.22
CA PHE A 99 35.55 -13.46 -6.02
C PHE A 99 34.44 -14.40 -6.46
N LYS A 100 34.64 -15.71 -6.30
CA LYS A 100 33.68 -16.72 -6.72
C LYS A 100 32.30 -16.42 -6.13
N ASP A 101 31.25 -16.48 -6.98
CA ASP A 101 29.84 -16.24 -6.64
C ASP A 101 29.49 -14.79 -6.20
N VAL A 102 30.48 -13.92 -6.01
CA VAL A 102 30.27 -12.54 -5.54
C VAL A 102 30.43 -11.55 -6.70
N GLY A 103 31.51 -11.69 -7.48
CA GLY A 103 31.80 -10.80 -8.61
C GLY A 103 33.29 -10.64 -8.89
N SER A 104 33.63 -9.59 -9.64
CA SER A 104 35.02 -9.26 -9.97
C SER A 104 35.33 -7.80 -9.75
N LEU A 105 36.52 -7.53 -9.23
CA LEU A 105 37.04 -6.19 -8.98
C LEU A 105 38.21 -5.90 -9.91
N SER A 106 38.23 -4.69 -10.45
CA SER A 106 39.32 -4.16 -11.26
C SER A 106 39.65 -2.74 -10.82
N LEU A 107 40.90 -2.33 -11.02
CA LEU A 107 41.37 -0.98 -10.77
C LEU A 107 41.80 -0.36 -12.10
N LYS A 108 41.16 0.75 -12.49
CA LYS A 108 41.52 1.51 -13.69
C LYS A 108 41.63 2.98 -13.32
N ASN A 109 42.78 3.60 -13.60
CA ASN A 109 43.05 5.02 -13.31
C ASN A 109 42.70 5.38 -11.85
N ASP A 110 43.18 4.60 -10.89
CA ASP A 110 42.91 4.73 -9.44
C ASP A 110 41.42 4.64 -9.04
N LYS A 111 40.54 4.23 -9.96
CA LYS A 111 39.13 4.00 -9.70
C LYS A 111 38.80 2.51 -9.71
N TYR A 112 38.26 2.05 -8.59
CA TYR A 112 37.75 0.69 -8.46
C TYR A 112 36.46 0.53 -9.27
N SER A 113 36.41 -0.52 -10.09
CA SER A 113 35.21 -0.94 -10.81
C SER A 113 34.88 -2.37 -10.43
N PHE A 114 33.67 -2.57 -9.90
CA PHE A 114 33.16 -3.86 -9.46
C PHE A 114 32.03 -4.32 -10.36
N ASN A 115 32.12 -5.56 -10.84
CA ASN A 115 31.08 -6.23 -11.60
C ASN A 115 30.52 -7.40 -10.77
N PRO A 116 29.28 -7.31 -10.25
CA PRO A 116 28.68 -8.37 -9.45
C PRO A 116 28.41 -9.64 -10.28
N SER A 117 28.42 -10.80 -9.63
CA SER A 117 27.97 -12.04 -10.25
C SER A 117 26.46 -12.16 -10.13
N ASN A 118 25.78 -12.54 -11.22
CA ASN A 118 24.33 -12.75 -11.24
C ASN A 118 23.92 -14.20 -10.92
N ASN A 119 24.86 -15.05 -10.49
CA ASN A 119 24.60 -16.48 -10.33
C ASN A 119 23.79 -16.81 -9.08
N ILE A 120 23.89 -15.97 -8.05
CA ILE A 120 23.34 -16.22 -6.71
C ILE A 120 22.61 -14.98 -6.20
N ASN A 121 21.40 -15.18 -5.69
CA ASN A 121 20.67 -14.16 -4.96
C ASN A 121 21.00 -14.25 -3.47
N PHE A 122 21.63 -13.21 -2.93
CA PHE A 122 22.01 -13.14 -1.50
C PHE A 122 20.84 -12.78 -0.57
N LEU A 123 19.65 -12.52 -1.13
CA LEU A 123 18.45 -12.24 -0.34
C LEU A 123 17.84 -13.54 0.19
N SER A 124 18.12 -13.86 1.45
CA SER A 124 17.64 -15.08 2.10
C SER A 124 16.11 -15.23 2.10
N SER A 125 15.36 -14.12 2.17
CA SER A 125 13.89 -14.14 2.11
C SER A 125 13.32 -14.44 0.72
N ALA A 126 14.15 -14.35 -0.33
CA ALA A 126 13.80 -14.69 -1.70
C ALA A 126 14.36 -16.05 -2.13
N PHE A 127 14.85 -16.85 -1.17
CA PHE A 127 15.39 -18.17 -1.45
C PHE A 127 14.32 -19.06 -2.10
N GLY A 128 14.70 -19.72 -3.21
CA GLY A 128 13.79 -20.57 -3.99
C GLY A 128 12.90 -19.83 -4.98
N LEU A 129 12.87 -18.49 -4.98
CA LEU A 129 12.18 -17.73 -6.01
C LEU A 129 13.03 -17.66 -7.27
N SER A 130 12.50 -18.15 -8.38
CA SER A 130 13.10 -18.01 -9.71
C SER A 130 12.43 -16.90 -10.50
N GLU A 131 13.14 -16.37 -11.50
CA GLU A 131 12.47 -15.62 -12.57
C GLU A 131 11.49 -16.52 -13.31
N PHE A 132 10.40 -15.93 -13.81
CA PHE A 132 9.44 -16.66 -14.62
C PHE A 132 8.89 -15.78 -15.74
N SER A 133 8.67 -16.40 -16.89
CA SER A 133 8.07 -15.76 -18.06
C SER A 133 6.55 -15.70 -17.90
N THR A 134 5.98 -14.60 -18.34
CA THR A 134 4.54 -14.32 -18.30
C THR A 134 4.03 -13.99 -19.69
N SER A 135 2.72 -13.95 -19.84
CA SER A 135 2.07 -13.52 -21.07
C SER A 135 1.10 -12.39 -20.76
N LYS A 136 1.07 -11.39 -21.64
CA LYS A 136 0.18 -10.24 -21.49
C LYS A 136 -1.28 -10.68 -21.62
N VAL A 137 -2.08 -10.40 -20.60
CA VAL A 137 -3.53 -10.63 -20.65
C VAL A 137 -4.17 -9.45 -21.36
N ASN A 138 -4.65 -9.68 -22.59
CA ASN A 138 -5.54 -8.73 -23.25
C ASN A 138 -6.91 -8.85 -22.57
N LYS A 139 -7.20 -7.94 -21.65
CA LYS A 139 -8.56 -7.76 -21.15
C LYS A 139 -9.40 -7.33 -22.37
N SER A 140 -10.16 -8.25 -22.94
CA SER A 140 -11.29 -7.87 -23.78
C SER A 140 -12.19 -7.04 -22.89
N SER A 141 -12.20 -5.72 -23.10
CA SER A 141 -13.16 -4.83 -22.48
C SER A 141 -14.54 -5.33 -22.91
N THR A 142 -15.16 -6.21 -22.12
CA THR A 142 -16.62 -6.31 -22.13
C THR A 142 -17.10 -4.99 -21.54
N ASP A 143 -17.15 -3.96 -22.38
CA ASP A 143 -18.01 -2.82 -22.18
C ASP A 143 -19.41 -3.41 -22.09
N LYS A 144 -19.84 -3.73 -20.87
CA LYS A 144 -21.23 -4.05 -20.57
C LYS A 144 -21.98 -2.74 -20.73
N ASN A 145 -22.25 -2.36 -21.98
CA ASN A 145 -23.22 -1.35 -22.32
C ASN A 145 -24.57 -1.87 -21.83
N TYR A 146 -24.98 -1.44 -20.64
CA TYR A 146 -26.34 -1.65 -20.17
C TYR A 146 -27.27 -0.81 -21.04
N ASN A 147 -27.70 -1.40 -22.17
CA ASN A 147 -28.79 -0.85 -22.98
C ASN A 147 -30.09 -0.95 -22.17
N PHE A 148 -30.36 0.06 -21.36
CA PHE A 148 -31.66 0.19 -20.72
C PHE A 148 -32.70 0.50 -21.79
N ASN A 149 -33.70 -0.36 -21.93
CA ASN A 149 -34.81 -0.13 -22.84
C ASN A 149 -35.52 1.19 -22.51
N THR A 150 -35.87 1.95 -23.56
CA THR A 150 -36.40 3.32 -23.46
C THR A 150 -37.64 3.44 -22.57
N TYR A 151 -38.45 2.38 -22.43
CA TYR A 151 -39.67 2.40 -21.61
C TYR A 151 -39.42 2.62 -20.11
N TYR A 152 -38.28 2.20 -19.56
CA TYR A 152 -37.96 2.47 -18.16
C TYR A 152 -37.77 3.97 -17.88
N LYS A 153 -37.30 4.73 -18.88
CA LYS A 153 -37.18 6.20 -18.78
C LYS A 153 -38.56 6.85 -18.66
N TYR A 154 -39.52 6.40 -19.45
CA TYR A 154 -40.90 6.90 -19.38
C TYR A 154 -41.64 6.45 -18.12
N ALA A 155 -41.41 5.21 -17.66
CA ALA A 155 -41.98 4.71 -16.41
C ALA A 155 -41.53 5.57 -15.21
N ALA A 156 -40.25 5.94 -15.15
CA ALA A 156 -39.73 6.82 -14.10
C ALA A 156 -40.40 8.21 -14.12
N ILE A 157 -40.59 8.80 -15.31
CA ILE A 157 -41.25 10.11 -15.45
C ILE A 157 -42.71 10.05 -14.96
N LEU A 158 -43.44 8.99 -15.30
CA LEU A 158 -44.84 8.82 -14.89
C LEU A 158 -44.95 8.67 -13.37
N ILE A 159 -44.07 7.89 -12.73
CA ILE A 159 -44.05 7.72 -11.28
C ILE A 159 -43.78 9.06 -10.58
N ILE A 160 -42.81 9.83 -11.07
CA ILE A 160 -42.49 11.17 -10.53
C ILE A 160 -43.69 12.10 -10.67
N ALA A 161 -44.36 12.11 -11.82
CA ALA A 161 -45.53 12.95 -12.08
C ALA A 161 -46.70 12.59 -11.15
N LEU A 162 -46.97 11.30 -10.93
CA LEU A 162 -48.02 10.84 -10.01
C LEU A 162 -47.70 11.22 -8.56
N PHE A 163 -46.44 11.11 -8.15
CA PHE A 163 -46.02 11.50 -6.80
C PHE A 163 -46.21 13.00 -6.57
N ILE A 164 -45.77 13.83 -7.52
CA ILE A 164 -45.93 15.29 -7.42
C ILE A 164 -47.42 15.68 -7.46
N GLY A 165 -48.22 15.09 -8.36
CA GLY A 165 -49.67 15.36 -8.42
C GLY A 165 -50.41 14.95 -7.14
N GLY A 166 -50.08 13.78 -6.58
CA GLY A 166 -50.64 13.29 -5.32
C GLY A 166 -50.35 14.21 -4.14
N THR A 167 -49.13 14.71 -4.02
CA THR A 167 -48.76 15.62 -2.91
C THR A 167 -49.48 16.98 -3.00
N ILE A 168 -49.60 17.56 -4.20
CA ILE A 168 -50.32 18.82 -4.40
C ILE A 168 -51.81 18.67 -4.06
N THR A 169 -52.45 17.63 -4.59
CA THR A 169 -53.89 17.40 -4.41
C THR A 169 -54.26 17.12 -2.95
N THR A 170 -53.46 16.32 -2.24
CA THR A 170 -53.70 16.00 -0.82
C THR A 170 -53.59 17.24 0.07
N ASN A 171 -52.58 18.09 -0.17
CA ASN A 171 -52.44 19.37 0.55
C ASN A 171 -53.66 20.29 0.32
N TYR A 172 -54.10 20.45 -0.93
CA TYR A 172 -55.27 21.27 -1.26
C TYR A 172 -56.56 20.79 -0.60
N LEU A 173 -56.83 19.47 -0.62
CA LEU A 173 -57.99 18.90 0.06
C LEU A 173 -57.95 19.10 1.57
N ASN A 174 -56.76 19.02 2.18
CA ASN A 174 -56.59 19.23 3.62
C ASN A 174 -56.91 20.68 4.03
N ASP A 175 -56.52 21.67 3.23
CA ASP A 175 -56.82 23.09 3.48
C ASP A 175 -58.34 23.37 3.42
N ILE A 176 -59.02 22.77 2.44
CA ILE A 176 -60.49 22.86 2.32
C ILE A 176 -61.16 22.24 3.54
N ASN A 177 -60.76 21.03 3.91
CA ASN A 177 -61.34 20.32 5.06
C ASN A 177 -61.16 21.10 6.35
N THR A 178 -59.98 21.70 6.54
CA THR A 178 -59.69 22.55 7.71
C THR A 178 -60.58 23.80 7.73
N SER A 179 -60.73 24.48 6.59
CA SER A 179 -61.58 25.67 6.47
C SER A 179 -63.05 25.36 6.73
N ASN A 180 -63.53 24.22 6.23
CA ASN A 180 -64.88 23.74 6.48
C ASN A 180 -65.09 23.46 7.98
N GLN A 181 -64.16 22.77 8.64
CA GLN A 181 -64.24 22.50 10.08
C GLN A 181 -64.26 23.78 10.92
N ILE A 182 -63.43 24.78 10.58
CA ILE A 182 -63.43 26.09 11.25
C ILE A 182 -64.79 26.79 11.07
N SER A 183 -65.35 26.71 9.87
CA SER A 183 -66.66 27.31 9.55
C SER A 183 -67.80 26.66 10.33
N TYR A 184 -67.81 25.33 10.45
CA TYR A 184 -68.79 24.60 11.26
C TYR A 184 -68.69 24.95 12.74
N LYS A 185 -67.47 24.97 13.31
CA LYS A 185 -67.25 25.37 14.71
C LYS A 185 -67.70 26.82 14.99
N LYS A 186 -67.47 27.72 14.04
CA LYS A 186 -67.92 29.11 14.15
C LYS A 186 -69.45 29.19 14.16
N ALA A 187 -70.12 28.46 13.26
CA ALA A 187 -71.58 28.42 13.20
C ALA A 187 -72.18 27.82 14.48
N GLU A 188 -71.58 26.76 15.04
CA GLU A 188 -72.01 26.15 16.30
C GLU A 188 -71.92 27.13 17.48
N LYS A 189 -70.80 27.86 17.59
CA LYS A 189 -70.61 28.90 18.60
C LYS A 189 -71.64 30.04 18.46
N GLU A 190 -71.97 30.44 17.23
CA GLU A 190 -73.02 31.44 16.97
C GLU A 190 -74.42 30.94 17.36
N ILE A 191 -74.69 29.64 17.19
CA ILE A 191 -75.95 29.00 17.64
C ILE A 191 -76.01 28.95 19.17
N GLU A 192 -74.93 28.54 19.84
CA GLU A 192 -74.86 28.50 21.31
C GLU A 192 -75.06 29.89 21.93
N ASP A 193 -74.40 30.93 21.40
CA ASP A 193 -74.56 32.31 21.88
C ASP A 193 -76.02 32.79 21.74
N LYS A 194 -76.70 32.42 20.64
CA LYS A 194 -78.13 32.70 20.45
C LYS A 194 -79.01 31.96 21.46
N ILE A 195 -78.72 30.68 21.73
CA ILE A 195 -79.47 29.87 22.72
C ILE A 195 -79.29 30.45 24.13
N GLN A 196 -78.07 30.82 24.51
CA GLN A 196 -77.76 31.38 25.83
C GLN A 196 -78.48 32.72 26.05
N LYS A 197 -78.45 33.63 25.06
CA LYS A 197 -79.19 34.91 25.11
C LYS A 197 -80.70 34.71 25.21
N ALA A 198 -81.26 33.70 24.54
CA ALA A 198 -82.68 33.39 24.61
C ALA A 198 -83.10 32.74 25.95
N THR A 199 -82.19 32.05 26.63
CA THR A 199 -82.49 31.31 27.88
C THR A 199 -82.42 32.18 29.14
N PHE A 200 -81.81 33.37 29.09
CA PHE A 200 -81.62 34.28 30.23
C PHE A 200 -82.87 35.08 30.67
N VAL A 201 -84.10 34.69 30.26
CA VAL A 201 -85.37 35.40 30.58
C VAL A 201 -86.26 34.60 31.55
N ILE A 202 -85.66 33.91 32.54
CA ILE A 202 -86.43 33.24 33.60
C ILE A 202 -85.83 33.61 34.95
N ASP A 203 -86.30 34.73 35.52
CA ASP A 203 -86.22 35.01 36.95
C ASP A 203 -87.54 35.63 37.41
N ASN A 204 -88.46 34.77 37.82
CA ASN A 204 -89.37 35.11 38.92
C ASN A 204 -89.75 33.80 39.62
N PRO A 205 -88.98 33.32 40.62
CA PRO A 205 -89.44 32.20 41.42
C PRO A 205 -90.70 32.68 42.16
N LEU A 206 -91.81 31.99 41.91
CA LEU A 206 -93.12 32.34 42.48
C LEU A 206 -92.99 32.48 44.00
N PRO A 207 -93.58 33.53 44.61
CA PRO A 207 -93.51 33.71 46.05
C PRO A 207 -94.23 32.56 46.77
N VAL A 208 -93.58 32.03 47.80
CA VAL A 208 -94.11 30.95 48.64
C VAL A 208 -95.24 31.51 49.52
N ILE A 209 -96.39 30.86 49.48
CA ILE A 209 -97.64 31.27 50.15
C ILE A 209 -97.54 30.98 51.66
N LYS A 210 -97.95 31.92 52.50
CA LYS A 210 -98.41 31.66 53.88
C LYS A 210 -99.67 32.45 54.17
#